data_AF-A0A4Q1L1N5-F1
#
_entry.id   AF-A0A4Q1L1N5-F1
#
_cell.length_a   1.000
_cell.length_b   1.000
_cell.length_c   1.000
_cell.angle_alpha   90.00
_cell.angle_beta   90.00
_cell.angle_gamma   90.00
#
_symmetry.space_group_name_H-M   'P 1'
#
loop_
_entity.id
_entity.type
_entity.pdbx_description
1 polymer ?
#
loop_
_entity_poly.entity_id
_entity_poly.type
_entity_poly.pdbx_seq_one_letter_code
_entity_poly.pdbx_strand_id
1 'polypeptide(L)'
;MPSTRFRAVENEVESASGGRATSTPFSTSRTRRRGPSRPASEPHQQPTRLETSHTSRRPGSSRSASESRRVVTRCHVRSTRRRRIVPTGTNHTTSGTAQRLQQSTGLRVLARAGYAVSGLLHIMIGIIAVRIATGSGGGEADQTGALREIAETTGGAFVLWFAVVAFVALGLWQILEAIAGTSGDAKERSAFRAKSAGKAVVYLALGALTFQVVSGSGSGGQQDTLTASLLANGAGRLLVGAVGVGIVVAGVYHVVKGWKKRFLQDLEGNAGGQVGHAVVVLGRVGYIAKGIALGVLGALVVAAAVTADPAKASGLDAALRTIGDQPFGAFLLAATGVGFAAYGVYSFARARYARM
;
A
#
# COMPACT_ATOMS: atom_id res chain seq x y z
N MET A 1 -24.57 58.45 -11.01
CA MET A 1 -25.81 58.91 -11.71
C MET A 1 -25.60 58.63 -13.18
N PRO A 2 -26.50 57.94 -13.91
CA PRO A 2 -27.96 57.73 -13.72
C PRO A 2 -28.28 56.30 -13.24
N SER A 3 -29.25 55.96 -12.37
CA SER A 3 -30.68 56.27 -12.17
C SER A 3 -31.66 55.43 -13.00
N THR A 4 -32.39 54.55 -12.28
CA THR A 4 -33.84 54.19 -12.41
C THR A 4 -34.31 53.39 -13.65
N ARG A 5 -35.30 52.48 -13.65
CA ARG A 5 -36.43 52.08 -12.77
C ARG A 5 -36.99 50.74 -13.36
N PHE A 6 -37.35 49.72 -12.56
CA PHE A 6 -38.70 49.36 -12.05
C PHE A 6 -39.64 48.55 -12.97
N ARG A 7 -40.01 47.33 -12.53
CA ARG A 7 -41.30 46.58 -12.61
C ARG A 7 -40.97 45.08 -12.39
N ALA A 8 -41.28 44.38 -11.29
CA ALA A 8 -42.51 44.20 -10.49
C ALA A 8 -43.68 43.52 -11.22
N VAL A 9 -44.36 42.65 -10.47
CA VAL A 9 -45.62 41.89 -10.73
C VAL A 9 -45.37 40.46 -11.26
N GLU A 10 -45.35 39.38 -10.45
CA GLU A 10 -46.40 38.80 -9.59
C GLU A 10 -47.40 37.95 -10.40
N ASN A 11 -47.41 36.64 -10.14
CA ASN A 11 -48.65 35.89 -9.97
C ASN A 11 -48.40 34.54 -9.29
N GLU A 12 -49.20 34.40 -8.25
CA GLU A 12 -49.34 33.35 -7.24
C GLU A 12 -50.30 32.25 -7.73
N VAL A 13 -50.75 31.39 -6.80
CA VAL A 13 -51.97 30.54 -6.86
C VAL A 13 -51.76 29.14 -7.49
N GLU A 14 -52.10 27.99 -6.90
CA GLU A 14 -52.70 27.52 -5.63
C GLU A 14 -52.31 26.01 -5.54
N SER A 15 -51.88 25.47 -4.40
CA SER A 15 -52.73 24.80 -3.40
C SER A 15 -53.68 23.73 -3.95
N ALA A 16 -53.50 22.47 -3.53
CA ALA A 16 -54.52 21.72 -2.79
C ALA A 16 -54.21 20.22 -2.64
N SER A 17 -54.64 19.70 -1.49
CA SER A 17 -54.93 18.31 -1.14
C SER A 17 -53.72 17.47 -0.69
N GLY A 18 -53.59 17.03 0.56
CA GLY A 18 -54.60 16.70 1.56
C GLY A 18 -54.69 15.17 1.72
N GLY A 19 -54.23 14.62 2.85
CA GLY A 19 -54.37 13.18 3.11
C GLY A 19 -53.75 12.74 4.44
N ARG A 20 -54.60 12.65 5.47
CA ARG A 20 -54.31 12.16 6.83
C ARG A 20 -54.22 10.63 6.91
N ALA A 21 -53.48 10.20 7.95
CA ALA A 21 -53.72 9.07 8.85
C ALA A 21 -53.75 7.63 8.30
N THR A 22 -52.97 6.73 8.90
CA THR A 22 -53.47 5.77 9.92
C THR A 22 -52.39 4.76 10.32
N SER A 23 -52.39 4.46 11.62
CA SER A 23 -51.70 3.39 12.33
C SER A 23 -52.13 1.98 11.89
N THR A 24 -51.22 1.00 11.95
CA THR A 24 -51.36 -0.21 12.80
C THR A 24 -50.15 -1.16 12.67
N PRO A 25 -49.86 -1.97 13.71
CA PRO A 25 -48.77 -2.94 13.75
C PRO A 25 -49.27 -4.36 13.44
N PHE A 26 -48.41 -5.26 12.91
CA PHE A 26 -48.71 -6.69 13.01
C PHE A 26 -47.45 -7.57 13.07
N SER A 27 -47.39 -8.31 14.16
CA SER A 27 -46.53 -9.45 14.46
C SER A 27 -47.05 -10.68 13.74
N THR A 28 -46.17 -11.53 13.20
CA THR A 28 -46.43 -12.97 13.19
C THR A 28 -45.16 -13.75 13.44
N SER A 29 -45.37 -14.80 14.21
CA SER A 29 -44.39 -15.63 14.85
C SER A 29 -44.29 -16.98 14.13
N ARG A 30 -43.11 -17.59 14.33
CA ARG A 30 -42.93 -19.01 14.66
C ARG A 30 -43.19 -20.11 13.61
N THR A 31 -42.27 -21.09 13.72
CA THR A 31 -42.38 -22.54 13.48
C THR A 31 -42.14 -22.99 12.03
N ARG A 32 -41.49 -24.11 11.72
CA ARG A 32 -41.13 -25.30 12.51
C ARG A 32 -40.16 -26.16 11.67
N ARG A 33 -39.25 -26.89 12.37
CA ARG A 33 -38.82 -28.31 12.15
C ARG A 33 -38.52 -28.77 10.70
N ARG A 34 -37.40 -29.45 10.43
CA ARG A 34 -37.06 -30.81 10.89
C ARG A 34 -35.57 -31.10 10.60
N GLY A 35 -34.90 -31.79 11.52
CA GLY A 35 -33.59 -32.42 11.29
C GLY A 35 -33.72 -33.76 10.55
N PRO A 36 -32.98 -34.81 10.97
CA PRO A 36 -31.59 -35.08 10.58
C PRO A 36 -31.42 -36.50 10.02
N SER A 37 -30.32 -36.78 9.32
CA SER A 37 -29.85 -38.17 9.12
C SER A 37 -28.36 -38.24 8.73
N ARG A 38 -27.56 -38.56 9.75
CA ARG A 38 -26.31 -39.35 9.74
C ARG A 38 -26.55 -40.76 9.11
N PRO A 39 -25.57 -41.70 9.05
CA PRO A 39 -24.11 -41.64 8.96
C PRO A 39 -23.51 -42.73 8.00
N ALA A 40 -22.18 -42.91 8.09
CA ALA A 40 -21.43 -44.18 7.98
C ALA A 40 -20.91 -44.63 6.60
N SER A 41 -19.58 -44.69 6.46
CA SER A 41 -18.81 -45.96 6.41
C SER A 41 -17.32 -45.70 6.13
N GLU A 42 -16.49 -45.96 7.15
CA GLU A 42 -15.07 -46.37 7.11
C GLU A 42 -14.90 -47.73 6.37
N PRO A 43 -13.71 -48.40 6.33
CA PRO A 43 -12.30 -48.00 6.15
C PRO A 43 -11.59 -48.95 5.14
N HIS A 44 -10.25 -49.14 5.25
CA HIS A 44 -9.34 -50.11 4.59
C HIS A 44 -8.76 -49.67 3.23
N GLN A 45 -7.48 -49.86 2.86
CA GLN A 45 -6.41 -50.79 3.28
C GLN A 45 -5.04 -50.26 2.75
N GLN A 46 -3.97 -50.31 3.56
CA GLN A 46 -2.61 -50.71 3.13
C GLN A 46 -2.56 -52.26 3.20
N PRO A 47 -1.52 -53.03 2.74
CA PRO A 47 -0.15 -52.73 2.27
C PRO A 47 0.12 -53.43 0.89
N THR A 48 1.28 -53.43 0.21
CA THR A 48 2.51 -54.28 0.33
C THR A 48 3.33 -54.03 -0.96
N ARG A 49 4.66 -53.78 -0.94
CA ARG A 49 5.82 -54.71 -0.91
C ARG A 49 6.24 -55.29 -2.28
N LEU A 50 7.58 -55.44 -2.42
CA LEU A 50 8.38 -56.35 -3.28
C LEU A 50 8.98 -55.69 -4.54
N GLU A 51 10.31 -55.49 -4.57
CA GLU A 51 11.35 -56.37 -5.17
C GLU A 51 11.57 -56.01 -6.65
N THR A 52 12.73 -56.11 -7.32
CA THR A 52 14.05 -56.68 -7.05
C THR A 52 15.04 -56.10 -8.08
N SER A 53 16.31 -56.11 -7.68
CA SER A 53 17.55 -56.22 -8.47
C SER A 53 17.49 -56.38 -10.00
N HIS A 54 18.40 -55.71 -10.71
CA HIS A 54 19.28 -56.40 -11.69
C HIS A 54 20.63 -55.70 -11.86
N THR A 55 21.67 -56.50 -11.61
CA THR A 55 23.10 -56.31 -11.84
C THR A 55 23.50 -56.83 -13.24
N SER A 56 24.52 -56.24 -13.88
CA SER A 56 25.54 -56.89 -14.75
C SER A 56 26.38 -55.79 -15.43
N ARG A 57 27.70 -55.61 -15.16
CA ARG A 57 28.88 -56.28 -15.79
C ARG A 57 28.81 -56.27 -17.34
N ARG A 58 29.83 -55.92 -18.15
CA ARG A 58 31.30 -55.79 -18.01
C ARG A 58 31.88 -55.08 -19.27
N PRO A 59 33.20 -54.76 -19.30
CA PRO A 59 33.89 -53.99 -20.35
C PRO A 59 34.76 -54.86 -21.29
N GLY A 60 35.26 -54.25 -22.37
CA GLY A 60 36.33 -54.73 -23.26
C GLY A 60 36.26 -54.01 -24.61
N SER A 61 37.33 -53.75 -25.38
CA SER A 61 38.75 -54.05 -25.26
C SER A 61 39.50 -53.39 -26.44
N SER A 62 40.81 -53.15 -26.28
CA SER A 62 41.87 -53.17 -27.31
C SER A 62 41.95 -51.97 -28.30
N ARG A 63 43.09 -51.51 -28.82
CA ARG A 63 44.53 -51.85 -28.69
C ARG A 63 45.36 -50.81 -29.49
N SER A 64 46.64 -50.66 -29.11
CA SER A 64 47.80 -50.21 -29.93
C SER A 64 47.86 -48.72 -30.32
N ALA A 65 49.00 -48.01 -30.34
CA ALA A 65 50.40 -48.42 -30.42
C ALA A 65 51.35 -47.33 -29.85
N SER A 66 52.56 -47.80 -29.52
CA SER A 66 53.88 -47.15 -29.43
C SER A 66 54.03 -45.65 -29.73
N GLU A 67 54.83 -44.94 -28.91
CA GLU A 67 56.11 -44.35 -29.38
C GLU A 67 56.91 -43.70 -28.22
N SER A 68 58.19 -44.06 -28.11
CA SER A 68 59.36 -43.28 -27.65
C SER A 68 59.45 -42.62 -26.27
N ARG A 69 60.39 -43.18 -25.49
CA ARG A 69 61.18 -42.56 -24.43
C ARG A 69 61.79 -41.21 -24.84
N ARG A 70 61.67 -40.19 -23.99
CA ARG A 70 62.78 -39.28 -23.64
C ARG A 70 62.69 -38.86 -22.17
N VAL A 71 63.69 -39.28 -21.41
CA VAL A 71 64.04 -38.73 -20.11
C VAL A 71 64.64 -37.34 -20.36
N VAL A 72 63.99 -36.30 -19.86
CA VAL A 72 64.60 -34.99 -19.69
C VAL A 72 64.32 -34.53 -18.26
N THR A 73 65.28 -34.80 -17.40
CA THR A 73 65.45 -34.17 -16.10
C THR A 73 65.61 -32.68 -16.32
N ARG A 74 64.61 -31.87 -15.93
CA ARG A 74 64.71 -30.41 -16.00
C ARG A 74 64.81 -29.82 -14.60
N CYS A 75 65.91 -29.10 -14.39
CA CYS A 75 66.31 -28.40 -13.18
C CYS A 75 65.18 -27.56 -12.54
N HIS A 76 65.13 -27.67 -11.22
CA HIS A 76 64.46 -26.75 -10.32
C HIS A 76 65.00 -25.31 -10.51
N VAL A 77 64.20 -24.45 -11.14
CA VAL A 77 64.35 -22.99 -11.01
C VAL A 77 63.46 -22.55 -9.85
N ARG A 78 64.10 -22.32 -8.70
CA ARG A 78 63.49 -21.84 -7.47
C ARG A 78 63.15 -20.36 -7.63
N SER A 79 62.03 -20.06 -8.27
CA SER A 79 61.51 -18.68 -8.32
C SER A 79 60.94 -18.31 -6.95
N THR A 80 61.67 -17.47 -6.21
CA THR A 80 61.17 -16.81 -5.00
C THR A 80 60.20 -15.71 -5.40
N ARG A 81 58.99 -16.12 -5.80
CA ARG A 81 57.87 -15.18 -5.99
C ARG A 81 57.44 -14.70 -4.61
N ARG A 82 58.00 -13.56 -4.18
CA ARG A 82 57.50 -12.78 -3.03
C ARG A 82 55.99 -12.64 -3.20
N ARG A 83 55.21 -13.39 -2.41
CA ARG A 83 53.78 -13.13 -2.23
C ARG A 83 53.70 -11.74 -1.61
N ARG A 84 53.37 -10.74 -2.43
CA ARG A 84 52.89 -9.45 -1.96
C ARG A 84 51.58 -9.77 -1.24
N ILE A 85 51.65 -9.88 0.08
CA ILE A 85 50.47 -9.82 0.95
C ILE A 85 49.94 -8.41 0.71
N VAL A 86 48.95 -8.28 -0.15
CA VAL A 86 48.11 -7.08 -0.20
C VAL A 86 47.36 -7.11 1.13
N PRO A 87 47.56 -6.12 2.02
CA PRO A 87 46.69 -5.99 3.17
C PRO A 87 45.31 -5.69 2.61
N THR A 88 44.43 -6.69 2.61
CA THR A 88 43.01 -6.48 2.39
C THR A 88 42.54 -5.62 3.55
N GLY A 89 42.55 -4.29 3.35
CA GLY A 89 41.96 -3.35 4.28
C GLY A 89 40.54 -3.82 4.57
N THR A 90 40.29 -4.15 5.84
CA THR A 90 38.99 -4.52 6.35
C THR A 90 38.09 -3.29 6.29
N ASN A 91 37.53 -3.02 5.11
CA ASN A 91 36.32 -2.23 4.97
C ASN A 91 35.22 -3.04 5.68
N HIS A 92 35.06 -2.80 6.98
CA HIS A 92 34.05 -3.41 7.82
C HIS A 92 32.64 -3.12 7.27
N THR A 93 32.14 -4.05 6.47
CA THR A 93 30.87 -4.76 6.69
C THR A 93 29.67 -3.90 7.15
N THR A 94 29.24 -2.94 6.37
CA THR A 94 27.83 -2.46 6.41
C THR A 94 26.96 -3.27 5.45
N SER A 95 27.48 -3.62 4.26
CA SER A 95 26.76 -4.40 3.25
C SER A 95 26.48 -5.85 3.68
N GLY A 96 27.43 -6.49 4.39
CA GLY A 96 27.28 -7.87 4.86
C GLY A 96 26.23 -8.04 5.96
N THR A 97 26.06 -7.03 6.82
CA THR A 97 25.05 -7.02 7.88
C THR A 97 23.66 -6.75 7.31
N ALA A 98 23.53 -5.85 6.34
CA ALA A 98 22.28 -5.61 5.63
C ALA A 98 21.79 -6.84 4.84
N GLN A 99 22.70 -7.57 4.16
CA GLN A 99 22.36 -8.81 3.47
C GLN A 99 21.99 -9.97 4.42
N ARG A 100 22.65 -10.08 5.58
CA ARG A 100 22.29 -11.08 6.61
C ARG A 100 20.97 -10.75 7.31
N LEU A 101 20.66 -9.47 7.51
CA LEU A 101 19.38 -9.03 8.06
C LEU A 101 18.22 -9.31 7.07
N GLN A 102 18.41 -9.09 5.76
CA GLN A 102 17.41 -9.42 4.74
C GLN A 102 17.04 -10.92 4.70
N GLN A 103 17.93 -11.81 5.15
CA GLN A 103 17.66 -13.25 5.23
C GLN A 103 17.03 -13.69 6.55
N SER A 104 16.81 -12.79 7.51
CA SER A 104 16.25 -13.14 8.82
C SER A 104 14.74 -13.42 8.74
N THR A 105 14.31 -14.49 9.41
CA THR A 105 12.90 -14.89 9.48
C THR A 105 12.01 -13.80 10.10
N GLY A 106 12.55 -13.01 11.04
CA GLY A 106 11.84 -11.89 11.66
C GLY A 106 11.47 -10.78 10.68
N LEU A 107 12.41 -10.36 9.81
CA LEU A 107 12.13 -9.36 8.77
C LEU A 107 11.10 -9.86 7.75
N ARG A 108 11.11 -11.16 7.43
CA ARG A 108 10.10 -11.76 6.57
C ARG A 108 8.70 -11.75 7.20
N VAL A 109 8.59 -12.12 8.47
CA VAL A 109 7.31 -12.06 9.21
C VAL A 109 6.80 -10.62 9.28
N LEU A 110 7.68 -9.66 9.56
CA LEU A 110 7.33 -8.24 9.63
C LEU A 110 6.84 -7.70 8.27
N ALA A 111 7.52 -8.03 7.18
CA ALA A 111 7.10 -7.63 5.83
C ALA A 111 5.73 -8.24 5.45
N ARG A 112 5.48 -9.51 5.81
CA ARG A 112 4.17 -10.15 5.61
C ARG A 112 3.07 -9.52 6.45
N ALA A 113 3.36 -9.22 7.72
CA ALA A 113 2.44 -8.49 8.60
C ALA A 113 2.10 -7.11 8.02
N GLY A 114 3.09 -6.40 7.46
CA GLY A 114 2.87 -5.14 6.77
C GLY A 114 1.89 -5.24 5.59
N TYR A 115 1.96 -6.31 4.79
CA TYR A 115 0.98 -6.56 3.73
C TYR A 115 -0.42 -6.89 4.26
N ALA A 116 -0.52 -7.61 5.38
CA ALA A 116 -1.80 -7.90 6.01
C ALA A 116 -2.48 -6.63 6.54
N VAL A 117 -1.73 -5.77 7.25
CA VAL A 117 -2.21 -4.46 7.72
C VAL A 117 -2.60 -3.57 6.54
N SER A 118 -1.77 -3.54 5.49
CA SER A 118 -2.11 -2.80 4.27
C SER A 118 -3.41 -3.30 3.64
N GLY A 119 -3.63 -4.62 3.63
CA GLY A 119 -4.86 -5.24 3.15
C GLY A 119 -6.09 -4.78 3.94
N LEU A 120 -6.00 -4.85 5.27
CA LEU A 120 -7.06 -4.40 6.17
C LEU A 120 -7.42 -2.92 5.94
N LEU A 121 -6.42 -2.03 5.86
CA LEU A 121 -6.64 -0.60 5.63
C LEU A 121 -7.37 -0.34 4.31
N HIS A 122 -7.02 -1.04 3.23
CA HIS A 122 -7.70 -0.83 1.95
C HIS A 122 -9.13 -1.39 1.96
N ILE A 123 -9.40 -2.47 2.70
CA ILE A 123 -10.78 -2.95 2.88
C ILE A 123 -11.59 -1.92 3.67
N MET A 124 -11.05 -1.37 4.76
CA MET A 124 -11.73 -0.33 5.56
C MET A 124 -12.07 0.89 4.70
N ILE A 125 -11.10 1.42 3.94
CA ILE A 125 -11.32 2.52 3.00
C ILE A 125 -12.40 2.16 1.98
N GLY A 126 -12.37 0.92 1.46
CA GLY A 126 -13.37 0.44 0.52
C GLY A 126 -14.79 0.41 1.10
N ILE A 127 -14.93 -0.05 2.34
CA ILE A 127 -16.22 -0.06 3.05
C ILE A 127 -16.72 1.36 3.26
N ILE A 128 -15.87 2.28 3.71
CA ILE A 128 -16.25 3.69 3.91
C ILE A 128 -16.73 4.32 2.59
N ALA A 129 -16.00 4.12 1.50
CA ALA A 129 -16.40 4.62 0.18
C ALA A 129 -17.78 4.09 -0.25
N VAL A 130 -18.07 2.81 -0.02
CA VAL A 130 -19.40 2.23 -0.31
C VAL A 130 -20.48 2.79 0.62
N ARG A 131 -20.17 3.06 1.89
CA ARG A 131 -21.13 3.68 2.83
C ARG A 131 -21.48 5.11 2.42
N ILE A 132 -20.48 5.90 2.01
CA ILE A 132 -20.70 7.24 1.46
C ILE A 132 -21.55 7.14 0.18
N ALA A 133 -21.24 6.19 -0.71
CA ALA A 133 -21.97 5.99 -1.96
C ALA A 133 -23.46 5.63 -1.76
N THR A 134 -23.78 4.95 -0.66
CA THR A 134 -25.15 4.52 -0.32
C THR A 134 -25.90 5.54 0.56
N GLY A 135 -25.29 6.70 0.86
CA GLY A 135 -25.89 7.72 1.72
C GLY A 135 -26.02 7.32 3.19
N SER A 136 -25.35 6.24 3.61
CA SER A 136 -25.42 5.66 4.96
C SER A 136 -24.25 6.10 5.87
N GLY A 137 -23.43 7.05 5.41
CA GLY A 137 -22.25 7.56 6.12
C GLY A 137 -22.23 9.08 6.18
N GLY A 138 -22.00 9.63 7.37
CA GLY A 138 -21.81 11.07 7.63
C GLY A 138 -20.54 11.39 8.42
N GLY A 139 -19.58 10.45 8.49
CA GLY A 139 -18.29 10.65 9.15
C GLY A 139 -17.20 11.10 8.18
N GLU A 140 -16.24 11.88 8.67
CA GLU A 140 -15.02 12.26 7.91
C GLU A 140 -14.21 11.00 7.59
N ALA A 141 -13.93 10.75 6.30
CA ALA A 141 -13.09 9.64 5.84
C ALA A 141 -11.60 10.04 5.75
N ASP A 142 -11.18 10.97 6.59
CA ASP A 142 -9.84 11.55 6.60
C ASP A 142 -8.95 10.91 7.69
N GLN A 143 -7.68 11.32 7.73
CA GLN A 143 -6.72 10.77 8.69
C GLN A 143 -7.07 11.15 10.14
N THR A 144 -7.70 12.30 10.36
CA THR A 144 -8.02 12.82 11.69
C THR A 144 -9.22 12.09 12.29
N GLY A 145 -10.28 11.87 11.51
CA GLY A 145 -11.45 11.07 11.90
C GLY A 145 -11.07 9.64 12.27
N ALA A 146 -10.20 9.00 11.49
CA ALA A 146 -9.70 7.66 11.81
C ALA A 146 -8.89 7.60 13.11
N LEU A 147 -8.04 8.60 13.37
CA LEU A 147 -7.28 8.68 14.63
C LEU A 147 -8.19 8.92 15.83
N ARG A 148 -9.26 9.71 15.67
CA ARG A 148 -10.27 9.93 16.71
C ARG A 148 -11.07 8.67 17.03
N GLU A 149 -11.49 7.94 16.00
CA GLU A 149 -12.19 6.65 16.20
C GLU A 149 -11.32 5.68 17.01
N ILE A 150 -10.02 5.58 16.71
CA ILE A 150 -9.10 4.77 17.51
C ILE A 150 -8.98 5.33 18.94
N ALA A 151 -8.88 6.66 19.11
CA ALA A 151 -8.79 7.28 20.43
C ALA A 151 -9.98 6.98 21.34
N GLU A 152 -11.17 6.76 20.77
CA GLU A 152 -12.40 6.40 21.49
C GLU A 152 -12.49 4.92 21.88
N THR A 153 -11.62 4.05 21.34
CA THR A 153 -11.59 2.62 21.71
C THR A 153 -10.85 2.37 23.04
N THR A 154 -11.27 1.33 23.77
CA THR A 154 -10.55 0.87 24.98
C THR A 154 -9.11 0.45 24.64
N GLY A 155 -8.13 1.19 25.15
CA GLY A 155 -6.70 0.97 24.82
C GLY A 155 -6.20 1.79 23.62
N GLY A 156 -7.06 2.57 22.97
CA GLY A 156 -6.73 3.44 21.85
C GLY A 156 -5.61 4.44 22.16
N ALA A 157 -5.65 5.03 23.36
CA ALA A 157 -4.62 5.97 23.80
C ALA A 157 -3.20 5.36 23.79
N PHE A 158 -3.05 4.08 24.19
CA PHE A 158 -1.76 3.41 24.16
C PHE A 158 -1.26 3.20 22.72
N VAL A 159 -2.17 2.81 21.82
CA VAL A 159 -1.87 2.64 20.39
C VAL A 159 -1.46 3.98 19.76
N LEU A 160 -2.15 5.07 20.09
CA LEU A 160 -1.83 6.40 19.58
C LEU A 160 -0.48 6.90 20.10
N TRP A 161 -0.18 6.74 21.39
CA TRP A 161 1.14 7.10 21.94
C TRP A 161 2.26 6.30 21.29
N PHE A 162 2.06 5.00 21.08
CA PHE A 162 2.99 4.18 20.33
C PHE A 162 3.17 4.70 18.89
N ALA A 163 2.08 5.06 18.22
CA ALA A 163 2.13 5.63 16.87
C ALA A 163 2.88 6.97 16.82
N VAL A 164 2.72 7.85 17.82
CA VAL A 164 3.52 9.09 17.95
C VAL A 164 5.01 8.76 18.00
N VAL A 165 5.42 7.85 18.90
CA VAL A 165 6.83 7.46 19.04
C VAL A 165 7.35 6.85 17.74
N ALA A 166 6.56 5.99 17.09
CA ALA A 166 6.93 5.35 15.83
C ALA A 166 7.10 6.37 14.69
N PHE A 167 6.17 7.31 14.53
CA PHE A 167 6.26 8.35 13.49
C PHE A 167 7.42 9.30 13.73
N VAL A 168 7.66 9.70 14.98
CA VAL A 168 8.82 10.53 15.34
C VAL A 168 10.11 9.77 15.04
N ALA A 169 10.25 8.51 15.48
CA ALA A 169 11.42 7.70 15.18
C ALA A 169 11.67 7.54 13.67
N LEU A 170 10.60 7.29 12.88
CA LEU A 170 10.68 7.25 11.42
C LEU A 170 11.07 8.60 10.81
N GLY A 171 10.53 9.70 11.32
CA GLY A 171 10.88 11.06 10.90
C GLY A 171 12.36 11.35 11.12
N LEU A 172 12.89 11.07 12.33
CA LEU A 172 14.31 11.21 12.63
C LEU A 172 15.17 10.31 11.74
N TRP A 173 14.77 9.06 11.53
CA TRP A 173 15.47 8.16 10.62
C TRP A 173 15.56 8.71 9.19
N GLN A 174 14.46 9.27 8.68
CA GLN A 174 14.44 9.87 7.34
C GLN A 174 15.29 11.15 7.25
N ILE A 175 15.41 11.93 8.34
CA ILE A 175 16.36 13.05 8.43
C ILE A 175 17.80 12.53 8.35
N LEU A 176 18.12 11.46 9.06
CA LEU A 176 19.44 10.83 8.98
C LEU A 176 19.75 10.35 7.55
N GLU A 177 18.80 9.71 6.87
CA GLU A 177 18.95 9.33 5.45
C GLU A 177 19.14 10.55 4.53
N ALA A 178 18.43 11.65 4.80
CA ALA A 178 18.56 12.90 4.04
C ALA A 178 19.90 13.62 4.27
N ILE A 179 20.52 13.45 5.43
CA ILE A 179 21.84 14.03 5.76
C ILE A 179 22.97 13.13 5.25
N ALA A 180 22.91 11.83 5.53
CA ALA A 180 23.92 10.86 5.10
C ALA A 180 24.05 10.83 3.56
N GLY A 181 22.91 10.96 2.86
CA GLY A 181 22.83 10.85 1.41
C GLY A 181 23.13 9.43 0.93
N THR A 182 22.92 9.20 -0.36
CA THR A 182 23.22 7.93 -1.01
C THR A 182 24.48 8.03 -1.88
N SER A 183 25.14 6.89 -2.10
CA SER A 183 26.22 6.75 -3.07
C SER A 183 25.62 6.76 -4.48
N GLY A 184 25.97 7.73 -5.31
CA GLY A 184 25.45 7.89 -6.67
C GLY A 184 25.76 9.27 -7.23
N ASP A 185 25.33 9.54 -8.47
CA ASP A 185 25.57 10.81 -9.14
C ASP A 185 24.92 11.99 -8.40
N ALA A 186 25.39 13.22 -8.63
CA ALA A 186 24.91 14.43 -7.94
C ALA A 186 23.38 14.61 -8.04
N LYS A 187 22.78 14.21 -9.17
CA LYS A 187 21.33 14.25 -9.40
C LYS A 187 20.59 13.16 -8.62
N GLU A 188 21.14 11.96 -8.53
CA GLU A 188 20.56 10.86 -7.75
C GLU A 188 20.65 11.13 -6.25
N ARG A 189 21.78 11.71 -5.82
CA ARG A 189 21.99 12.10 -4.42
C ARG A 189 21.02 13.20 -4.00
N SER A 190 20.86 14.25 -4.80
CA SER A 190 19.90 15.32 -4.50
C SER A 190 18.46 14.82 -4.53
N ALA A 191 18.08 13.97 -5.49
CA ALA A 191 16.76 13.36 -5.54
C ALA A 191 16.49 12.44 -4.33
N PHE A 192 17.46 11.64 -3.91
CA PHE A 192 17.35 10.80 -2.73
C PHE A 192 17.17 11.64 -1.46
N ARG A 193 17.99 12.68 -1.29
CA ARG A 193 17.89 13.59 -0.13
C ARG A 193 16.55 14.32 -0.10
N ALA A 194 16.08 14.83 -1.24
CA ALA A 194 14.76 15.46 -1.34
C ALA A 194 13.63 14.49 -1.01
N LYS A 195 13.72 13.23 -1.48
CA LYS A 195 12.75 12.19 -1.16
C LYS A 195 12.74 11.84 0.33
N SER A 196 13.90 11.63 0.93
CA SER A 196 14.02 11.34 2.37
C SER A 196 13.56 12.53 3.22
N ALA A 197 13.92 13.75 2.85
CA ALA A 197 13.43 14.97 3.50
C ALA A 197 11.89 15.09 3.40
N GLY A 198 11.32 14.83 2.23
CA GLY A 198 9.86 14.80 2.05
C GLY A 198 9.19 13.76 2.95
N LYS A 199 9.74 12.55 3.02
CA LYS A 199 9.25 11.50 3.93
C LYS A 199 9.37 11.90 5.40
N ALA A 200 10.47 12.55 5.79
CA ALA A 200 10.65 13.05 7.14
C ALA A 200 9.55 14.04 7.53
N VAL A 201 9.29 15.03 6.67
CA VAL A 201 8.22 16.02 6.89
C VAL A 201 6.87 15.34 7.04
N VAL A 202 6.55 14.38 6.17
CA VAL A 202 5.29 13.63 6.25
C VAL A 202 5.16 12.86 7.57
N TYR A 203 6.20 12.10 7.98
CA TYR A 203 6.14 11.34 9.22
C TYR A 203 6.07 12.23 10.46
N LEU A 204 6.81 13.35 10.48
CA LEU A 204 6.73 14.29 11.60
C LEU A 204 5.37 14.99 11.67
N ALA A 205 4.78 15.35 10.54
CA ALA A 205 3.43 15.92 10.49
C ALA A 205 2.38 14.91 11.00
N LEU A 206 2.49 13.63 10.61
CA LEU A 206 1.64 12.56 11.13
C LEU A 206 1.83 12.38 12.64
N GLY A 207 3.08 12.38 13.14
CA GLY A 207 3.38 12.30 14.56
C GLY A 207 2.76 13.46 15.36
N ALA A 208 2.85 14.68 14.84
CA ALA A 208 2.24 15.85 15.45
C ALA A 208 0.71 15.77 15.48
N LEU A 209 0.08 15.33 14.38
CA LEU A 209 -1.37 15.13 14.31
C LEU A 209 -1.83 14.07 15.32
N THR A 210 -1.17 12.91 15.35
CA THR A 210 -1.49 11.84 16.32
C THR A 210 -1.29 12.30 17.76
N PHE A 211 -0.24 13.08 18.04
CA PHE A 211 0.02 13.64 19.36
C PHE A 211 -1.10 14.60 19.80
N GLN A 212 -1.59 15.45 18.90
CA GLN A 212 -2.68 16.37 19.21
C GLN A 212 -4.00 15.63 19.50
N VAL A 213 -4.31 14.60 18.71
CA VAL A 213 -5.49 13.76 18.94
C VAL A 213 -5.41 13.06 20.29
N VAL A 214 -4.29 12.42 20.63
CA VAL A 214 -4.15 11.69 21.90
C VAL A 214 -4.06 12.60 23.13
N SER A 215 -3.57 13.83 22.97
CA SER A 215 -3.51 14.83 24.04
C SER A 215 -4.81 15.62 24.21
N GLY A 216 -5.84 15.37 23.39
CA GLY A 216 -7.11 16.09 23.43
C GLY A 216 -7.04 17.54 22.93
N SER A 217 -5.92 17.93 22.30
CA SER A 217 -5.69 19.29 21.78
C SER A 217 -6.07 19.45 20.30
N GLY A 218 -6.53 18.39 19.64
CA GLY A 218 -6.83 18.38 18.21
C GLY A 218 -8.19 19.00 17.84
N SER A 219 -8.17 20.25 17.36
CA SER A 219 -9.30 20.83 16.62
C SER A 219 -9.38 20.22 15.20
N GLY A 220 -10.58 19.87 14.73
CA GLY A 220 -10.77 19.11 13.48
C GLY A 220 -10.28 19.81 12.21
N GLY A 221 -10.07 21.13 12.24
CA GLY A 221 -9.59 21.91 11.10
C GLY A 221 -8.08 22.08 11.00
N GLN A 222 -7.26 21.32 11.75
CA GLN A 222 -5.81 21.56 11.78
C GLN A 222 -5.12 21.26 10.42
N GLN A 223 -5.59 20.24 9.69
CA GLN A 223 -5.08 19.95 8.34
C GLN A 223 -5.41 21.08 7.36
N ASP A 224 -6.61 21.66 7.46
CA ASP A 224 -7.02 22.81 6.65
C ASP A 224 -6.23 24.07 7.00
N THR A 225 -5.97 24.33 8.29
CA THR A 225 -5.21 25.52 8.72
C THR A 225 -3.72 25.43 8.36
N LEU A 226 -3.10 24.26 8.46
CA LEU A 226 -1.73 24.04 7.98
C LEU A 226 -1.64 24.19 6.46
N THR A 227 -2.60 23.60 5.74
CA THR A 227 -2.67 23.72 4.28
C THR A 227 -2.94 25.15 3.85
N ALA A 228 -3.84 25.87 4.51
CA ALA A 228 -4.10 27.29 4.28
C ALA A 228 -2.85 28.14 4.52
N SER A 229 -2.09 27.86 5.58
CA SER A 229 -0.84 28.55 5.89
C SER A 229 0.23 28.30 4.82
N LEU A 230 0.32 27.08 4.29
CA LEU A 230 1.22 26.76 3.17
C LEU A 230 0.76 27.44 1.88
N LEU A 231 -0.54 27.45 1.59
CA LEU A 231 -1.10 28.08 0.39
C LEU A 231 -1.09 29.61 0.46
N ALA A 232 -0.98 30.22 1.65
CA ALA A 232 -0.84 31.66 1.82
C ALA A 232 0.41 32.20 1.08
N ASN A 233 1.48 31.40 1.04
CA ASN A 233 2.77 31.82 0.51
C ASN A 233 3.03 31.19 -0.87
N GLY A 234 3.56 31.96 -1.83
CA GLY A 234 3.85 31.44 -3.18
C GLY A 234 4.76 30.21 -3.20
N ALA A 235 5.76 30.17 -2.31
CA ALA A 235 6.64 29.01 -2.15
C ALA A 235 5.91 27.75 -1.66
N GLY A 236 4.94 27.90 -0.75
CA GLY A 236 4.15 26.78 -0.25
C GLY A 236 3.18 26.25 -1.29
N ARG A 237 2.61 27.10 -2.16
CA ARG A 237 1.84 26.66 -3.33
C ARG A 237 2.68 25.80 -4.28
N LEU A 238 3.91 26.21 -4.58
CA LEU A 238 4.82 25.41 -5.41
C LEU A 238 5.14 24.06 -4.78
N LEU A 239 5.36 24.02 -3.45
CA LEU A 239 5.61 22.78 -2.73
C LEU A 239 4.39 21.85 -2.76
N VAL A 240 3.20 22.36 -2.44
CA VAL A 240 1.95 21.60 -2.47
C VAL A 240 1.66 21.09 -3.89
N GLY A 241 1.84 21.94 -4.91
CA GLY A 241 1.70 21.56 -6.31
C GLY A 241 2.68 20.45 -6.72
N ALA A 242 3.95 20.55 -6.33
CA ALA A 242 4.96 19.52 -6.60
C ALA A 242 4.62 18.18 -5.93
N VAL A 243 4.11 18.21 -4.69
CA VAL A 243 3.59 17.02 -4.00
C VAL A 243 2.40 16.43 -4.77
N GLY A 244 1.44 17.26 -5.18
CA GLY A 244 0.29 16.83 -5.99
C GLY A 244 0.72 16.15 -7.29
N VAL A 245 1.67 16.73 -8.03
CA VAL A 245 2.26 16.11 -9.24
C VAL A 245 2.91 14.77 -8.91
N GLY A 246 3.66 14.67 -7.81
CA GLY A 246 4.24 13.41 -7.35
C GLY A 246 3.20 12.32 -7.08
N ILE A 247 2.05 12.71 -6.49
CA ILE A 247 0.92 11.80 -6.26
C ILE A 247 0.32 11.33 -7.60
N VAL A 248 0.13 12.24 -8.58
CA VAL A 248 -0.36 11.89 -9.92
C VAL A 248 0.59 10.89 -10.60
N VAL A 249 1.91 11.14 -10.58
CA VAL A 249 2.93 10.24 -11.13
C VAL A 249 2.86 8.86 -10.46
N ALA A 250 2.70 8.82 -9.13
CA ALA A 250 2.51 7.57 -8.41
C ALA A 250 1.21 6.85 -8.82
N GLY A 251 0.12 7.59 -9.07
CA GLY A 251 -1.13 7.06 -9.59
C GLY A 251 -0.95 6.40 -10.96
N VAL A 252 -0.33 7.11 -11.91
CA VAL A 252 0.00 6.59 -13.24
C VAL A 252 0.87 5.33 -13.14
N TYR A 253 1.88 5.32 -12.26
CA TYR A 253 2.69 4.14 -12.01
C TYR A 253 1.83 2.94 -11.56
N HIS A 254 0.88 3.12 -10.65
CA HIS A 254 0.02 2.04 -10.17
C HIS A 254 -0.91 1.52 -11.27
N VAL A 255 -1.50 2.40 -12.10
CA VAL A 255 -2.30 2.00 -13.27
C VAL A 255 -1.46 1.17 -14.24
N VAL A 256 -0.26 1.65 -14.59
CA VAL A 256 0.65 0.94 -15.50
C VAL A 256 1.10 -0.39 -14.92
N LYS A 257 1.40 -0.44 -13.61
CA LYS A 257 1.79 -1.67 -12.90
C LYS A 257 0.67 -2.71 -12.91
N GLY A 258 -0.58 -2.28 -12.66
CA GLY A 258 -1.78 -3.13 -12.72
C GLY A 258 -2.06 -3.63 -14.13
N TRP A 259 -2.09 -2.72 -15.10
CA TRP A 259 -2.36 -3.04 -16.51
C TRP A 259 -1.35 -4.02 -17.10
N LYS A 260 -0.06 -3.78 -16.87
CA LYS A 260 1.04 -4.64 -17.35
C LYS A 260 1.24 -5.90 -16.49
N LYS A 261 0.41 -6.14 -15.47
CA LYS A 261 0.54 -7.25 -14.49
C LYS A 261 1.93 -7.36 -13.86
N ARG A 262 2.66 -6.23 -13.76
CA ARG A 262 4.05 -6.20 -13.25
C ARG A 262 4.11 -6.57 -11.76
N PHE A 263 3.01 -6.44 -11.04
CA PHE A 263 2.90 -6.88 -9.65
C PHE A 263 3.12 -8.39 -9.44
N LEU A 264 2.97 -9.21 -10.48
CA LEU A 264 3.25 -10.65 -10.38
C LEU A 264 4.74 -10.95 -10.15
N GLN A 265 5.63 -10.01 -10.49
CA GLN A 265 7.07 -10.15 -10.21
C GLN A 265 7.38 -10.08 -8.71
N ASP A 266 6.48 -9.47 -7.93
CA ASP A 266 6.59 -9.35 -6.48
C ASP A 266 6.09 -10.61 -5.74
N LEU A 267 5.61 -11.63 -6.47
CA LEU A 267 5.05 -12.86 -5.93
C LEU A 267 5.94 -14.08 -6.26
N GLU A 268 6.18 -14.95 -5.28
CA GLU A 268 7.02 -16.15 -5.42
C GLU A 268 6.44 -17.13 -6.46
N GLY A 269 5.11 -17.18 -6.62
CA GLY A 269 4.44 -18.12 -7.52
C GLY A 269 4.78 -17.94 -9.01
N ASN A 270 5.19 -16.74 -9.45
CA ASN A 270 5.55 -16.53 -10.86
C ASN A 270 6.87 -17.20 -11.28
N ALA A 271 7.63 -17.77 -10.33
CA ALA A 271 8.86 -18.51 -10.55
C ALA A 271 8.71 -20.05 -10.43
N GLY A 272 7.51 -20.58 -10.14
CA GLY A 272 7.29 -22.04 -10.04
C GLY A 272 6.01 -22.54 -9.37
N GLY A 273 5.04 -21.69 -9.01
CA GLY A 273 3.79 -22.10 -8.36
C GLY A 273 2.59 -21.30 -8.85
N GLN A 274 1.54 -21.97 -9.32
CA GLN A 274 0.38 -21.33 -9.95
C GLN A 274 -0.27 -20.27 -9.03
N VAL A 275 0.01 -18.98 -9.28
CA VAL A 275 -0.76 -17.89 -8.70
C VAL A 275 -2.17 -17.99 -9.28
N GLY A 276 -3.16 -18.25 -8.43
CA GLY A 276 -4.54 -18.46 -8.87
C GLY A 276 -5.08 -17.27 -9.65
N HIS A 277 -5.90 -17.53 -10.68
CA HIS A 277 -6.49 -16.52 -11.56
C HIS A 277 -7.17 -15.38 -10.79
N ALA A 278 -7.84 -15.70 -9.67
CA ALA A 278 -8.47 -14.74 -8.79
C ALA A 278 -7.48 -13.68 -8.24
N VAL A 279 -6.28 -14.07 -7.83
CA VAL A 279 -5.25 -13.14 -7.31
C VAL A 279 -4.78 -12.18 -8.41
N VAL A 280 -4.67 -12.67 -9.65
CA VAL A 280 -4.29 -11.85 -10.81
C VAL A 280 -5.38 -10.82 -11.12
N VAL A 281 -6.65 -11.21 -11.11
CA VAL A 281 -7.78 -10.31 -11.37
C VAL A 281 -7.90 -9.26 -10.26
N LEU A 282 -7.89 -9.70 -8.99
CA LEU A 282 -7.95 -8.81 -7.82
C LEU A 282 -6.78 -7.80 -7.80
N GLY A 283 -5.57 -8.27 -8.08
CA GLY A 283 -4.39 -7.40 -8.18
C GLY A 283 -4.52 -6.39 -9.31
N ARG A 284 -4.93 -6.81 -10.51
CA ARG A 284 -5.10 -5.91 -11.66
C ARG A 284 -6.15 -4.84 -11.39
N VAL A 285 -7.35 -5.23 -10.97
CA VAL A 285 -8.45 -4.31 -10.66
C VAL A 285 -8.03 -3.38 -9.52
N GLY A 286 -7.46 -3.92 -8.45
CA GLY A 286 -7.04 -3.14 -7.29
C GLY A 286 -5.95 -2.12 -7.59
N TYR A 287 -4.90 -2.48 -8.35
CA TYR A 287 -3.84 -1.54 -8.73
C TYR A 287 -4.36 -0.41 -9.63
N ILE A 288 -5.27 -0.72 -10.57
CA ILE A 288 -5.88 0.28 -11.45
C ILE A 288 -6.75 1.24 -10.63
N ALA A 289 -7.64 0.71 -9.78
CA ALA A 289 -8.49 1.51 -8.92
C ALA A 289 -7.69 2.43 -7.99
N LYS A 290 -6.66 1.88 -7.33
CA LYS A 290 -5.73 2.65 -6.49
C LYS A 290 -5.03 3.75 -7.29
N GLY A 291 -4.61 3.45 -8.51
CA GLY A 291 -3.97 4.42 -9.39
C GLY A 291 -4.88 5.58 -9.80
N ILE A 292 -6.14 5.28 -10.13
CA ILE A 292 -7.16 6.29 -10.45
C ILE A 292 -7.45 7.17 -9.23
N ALA A 293 -7.65 6.56 -8.05
CA ALA A 293 -7.92 7.30 -6.82
C ALA A 293 -6.76 8.24 -6.45
N LEU A 294 -5.50 7.77 -6.57
CA LEU A 294 -4.33 8.62 -6.40
C LEU A 294 -4.26 9.73 -7.46
N GLY A 295 -4.63 9.44 -8.71
CA GLY A 295 -4.70 10.44 -9.77
C GLY A 295 -5.66 11.57 -9.45
N VAL A 296 -6.88 11.24 -9.00
CA VAL A 296 -7.90 12.23 -8.59
C VAL A 296 -7.41 13.03 -7.37
N LEU A 297 -6.90 12.36 -6.34
CA LEU A 297 -6.35 13.01 -5.16
C LEU A 297 -5.21 13.98 -5.53
N GLY A 298 -4.26 13.54 -6.36
CA GLY A 298 -3.15 14.37 -6.82
C GLY A 298 -3.61 15.56 -7.64
N ALA A 299 -4.61 15.38 -8.52
CA ALA A 299 -5.20 16.46 -9.30
C ALA A 299 -5.89 17.50 -8.41
N LEU A 300 -6.57 17.08 -7.34
CA LEU A 300 -7.17 17.97 -6.36
C LEU A 300 -6.12 18.75 -5.57
N VAL A 301 -5.03 18.10 -5.16
CA VAL A 301 -3.90 18.78 -4.50
C VAL A 301 -3.25 19.81 -5.42
N VAL A 302 -3.08 19.51 -6.71
CA VAL A 302 -2.60 20.49 -7.70
C VAL A 302 -3.61 21.63 -7.87
N ALA A 303 -4.90 21.32 -7.95
CA ALA A 303 -5.96 22.32 -8.04
C ALA A 303 -5.97 23.23 -6.81
N ALA A 304 -5.83 22.69 -5.61
CA ALA A 304 -5.70 23.43 -4.36
C ALA A 304 -4.51 24.41 -4.39
N ALA A 305 -3.36 23.97 -4.90
CA ALA A 305 -2.18 24.81 -5.07
C ALA A 305 -2.40 25.96 -6.06
N VAL A 306 -3.07 25.69 -7.19
CA VAL A 306 -3.36 26.68 -8.23
C VAL A 306 -4.44 27.68 -7.78
N THR A 307 -5.50 27.20 -7.15
CA THR A 307 -6.63 28.03 -6.70
C THR A 307 -6.43 28.61 -5.30
N ALA A 308 -5.33 28.29 -4.62
CA ALA A 308 -5.05 28.64 -3.23
C ALA A 308 -6.21 28.28 -2.28
N ASP A 309 -6.86 27.14 -2.53
CA ASP A 309 -8.05 26.68 -1.82
C ASP A 309 -7.69 25.46 -0.94
N PRO A 310 -7.58 25.62 0.38
CA PRO A 310 -7.20 24.52 1.28
C PRO A 310 -8.24 23.41 1.32
N ALA A 311 -9.53 23.69 1.08
CA ALA A 311 -10.58 22.68 1.13
C ALA A 311 -10.40 21.59 0.07
N LYS A 312 -9.78 21.92 -1.07
CA LYS A 312 -9.44 20.96 -2.14
C LYS A 312 -8.26 20.05 -1.79
N ALA A 313 -7.46 20.42 -0.80
CA ALA A 313 -6.30 19.66 -0.35
C ALA A 313 -6.56 18.85 0.93
N SER A 314 -7.81 18.79 1.42
CA SER A 314 -8.25 18.04 2.61
C SER A 314 -8.21 16.50 2.45
N GLY A 315 -7.27 15.98 1.66
CA GLY A 315 -6.91 14.56 1.62
C GLY A 315 -7.91 13.65 0.89
N LEU A 316 -7.99 12.40 1.36
CA LEU A 316 -8.81 11.34 0.75
C LEU A 316 -10.31 11.65 0.81
N ASP A 317 -10.77 12.32 1.87
CA ASP A 317 -12.18 12.69 2.04
C ASP A 317 -12.65 13.66 0.96
N ALA A 318 -11.89 14.73 0.71
CA ALA A 318 -12.16 15.67 -0.38
C ALA A 318 -12.18 14.97 -1.75
N ALA A 319 -11.30 13.99 -1.97
CA ALA A 319 -11.29 13.21 -3.21
C ALA A 319 -12.53 12.32 -3.37
N LEU A 320 -12.92 11.61 -2.31
CA LEU A 320 -14.12 10.77 -2.31
C LEU A 320 -15.40 11.59 -2.47
N ARG A 321 -15.48 12.75 -1.80
CA ARG A 321 -16.60 13.68 -1.90
C ARG A 321 -16.72 14.31 -3.28
N THR A 322 -15.59 14.77 -3.86
CA THR A 322 -15.56 15.28 -5.25
C THR A 322 -16.07 14.23 -6.24
N ILE A 323 -15.71 12.95 -6.04
CA ILE A 323 -16.24 11.85 -6.85
C ILE A 323 -17.74 11.69 -6.61
N GLY A 324 -18.18 11.72 -5.35
CA GLY A 324 -19.58 11.61 -4.94
C GLY A 324 -20.50 12.72 -5.49
N ASP A 325 -19.99 13.94 -5.62
CA ASP A 325 -20.74 15.12 -6.10
C ASP A 325 -20.99 15.11 -7.63
N GLN A 326 -20.43 14.14 -8.37
CA GLN A 326 -20.68 13.99 -9.80
C GLN A 326 -22.07 13.39 -10.08
N PRO A 327 -22.66 13.61 -11.27
CA PRO A 327 -23.97 13.05 -11.64
C PRO A 327 -24.05 11.50 -11.62
N PHE A 328 -22.91 10.82 -11.61
CA PHE A 328 -22.78 9.37 -11.41
C PHE A 328 -21.96 8.99 -10.17
N GLY A 329 -21.81 9.93 -9.23
CA GLY A 329 -20.82 9.86 -8.15
C GLY A 329 -20.98 8.65 -7.24
N ALA A 330 -22.22 8.29 -6.87
CA ALA A 330 -22.50 7.09 -6.10
C ALA A 330 -21.95 5.81 -6.78
N PHE A 331 -22.11 5.69 -8.09
CA PHE A 331 -21.58 4.55 -8.84
C PHE A 331 -20.05 4.55 -8.89
N LEU A 332 -19.44 5.71 -9.20
CA LEU A 332 -17.97 5.82 -9.21
C LEU A 332 -17.37 5.55 -7.82
N LEU A 333 -18.03 5.99 -6.76
CA LEU A 333 -17.57 5.83 -5.40
C LEU A 333 -17.71 4.39 -4.93
N ALA A 334 -18.82 3.72 -5.26
CA ALA A 334 -19.00 2.29 -5.04
C ALA A 334 -17.96 1.46 -5.84
N ALA A 335 -17.74 1.78 -7.11
CA ALA A 335 -16.73 1.12 -7.94
C ALA A 335 -15.31 1.31 -7.39
N THR A 336 -14.99 2.53 -6.91
CA THR A 336 -13.73 2.83 -6.23
C THR A 336 -13.59 2.00 -4.96
N GLY A 337 -14.64 1.95 -4.13
CA GLY A 337 -14.67 1.17 -2.90
C GLY A 337 -14.45 -0.33 -3.14
N VAL A 338 -15.10 -0.90 -4.14
CA VAL A 338 -14.88 -2.28 -4.59
C VAL A 338 -13.44 -2.49 -5.08
N GLY A 339 -12.87 -1.53 -5.80
CA GLY A 339 -11.48 -1.57 -6.24
C GLY A 339 -10.48 -1.56 -5.07
N PHE A 340 -10.71 -0.73 -4.06
CA PHE A 340 -9.93 -0.70 -2.82
C PHE A 340 -10.05 -2.03 -2.05
N ALA A 341 -11.25 -2.56 -1.90
CA ALA A 341 -11.47 -3.86 -1.28
C ALA A 341 -10.75 -4.99 -2.05
N ALA A 342 -10.81 -4.98 -3.39
CA ALA A 342 -10.10 -5.93 -4.23
C ALA A 342 -8.58 -5.85 -4.04
N TYR A 343 -8.01 -4.64 -3.97
CA TYR A 343 -6.59 -4.45 -3.63
C TYR A 343 -6.28 -4.96 -2.22
N GLY A 344 -7.19 -4.76 -1.28
CA GLY A 344 -7.07 -5.25 0.09
C GLY A 344 -6.98 -6.77 0.17
N VAL A 345 -7.90 -7.47 -0.51
CA VAL A 345 -7.88 -8.94 -0.63
C VAL A 345 -6.59 -9.41 -1.33
N TYR A 346 -6.17 -8.74 -2.40
CA TYR A 346 -4.89 -9.01 -3.06
C TYR A 346 -3.68 -8.81 -2.13
N SER A 347 -3.72 -7.84 -1.21
CA SER A 347 -2.64 -7.59 -0.25
C SER A 347 -2.51 -8.72 0.78
N PHE A 348 -3.61 -9.38 1.17
CA PHE A 348 -3.52 -10.62 1.95
C PHE A 348 -2.87 -11.76 1.17
N ALA A 349 -3.13 -11.86 -0.13
CA ALA A 349 -2.40 -12.81 -0.98
C ALA A 349 -0.89 -12.50 -0.98
N ARG A 350 -0.48 -11.21 -1.03
CA ARG A 350 0.93 -10.81 -0.86
C ARG A 350 1.49 -11.16 0.51
N ALA A 351 0.71 -11.04 1.58
CA ALA A 351 1.17 -11.46 2.91
C ALA A 351 1.56 -12.95 2.94
N ARG A 352 0.98 -13.79 2.08
CA ARG A 352 1.35 -15.21 1.95
C ARG A 352 2.44 -15.46 0.91
N TYR A 353 2.36 -14.80 -0.24
CA TYR A 353 3.12 -15.14 -1.44
C TYR A 353 4.17 -14.09 -1.85
N ALA A 354 4.40 -13.04 -1.06
CA ALA A 354 5.39 -12.02 -1.40
C ALA A 354 6.80 -12.61 -1.46
N ARG A 355 7.49 -12.32 -2.56
CA ARG A 355 8.90 -12.64 -2.75
C ARG A 355 9.76 -11.70 -1.91
N MET A 356 10.59 -12.26 -1.04
CA MET A 356 11.44 -11.54 -0.10
C MET A 356 12.92 -11.86 -0.28
#